data_AF-W6NAE8-F1
#
_entry.id   AF-W6NAE8-F1
#
_cell.length_a   1.000
_cell.length_b   1.000
_cell.length_c   1.000
_cell.angle_alpha   90.00
_cell.angle_beta   90.00
_cell.angle_gamma   90.00
#
_symmetry.space_group_name_H-M   'P 1'
#
loop_
_entity.id
_entity.type
_entity.pdbx_description
1 polymer ?
#
loop_
_entity_poly.entity_id
_entity_poly.type
_entity_poly.pdbx_seq_one_letter_code
_entity_poly.pdbx_strand_id
1 'polypeptide(L)'
;MGKKEKHIKVDVGEEQEKGTFHLKPSTAEPSLKSQEWPLLLKNFDNMNVRTNHYTPLPEGCSPLKREIRNYISSGFFNLDKPANPSSHEVVAWIKRILRVEKTGHSGTLDPKVSGCLIVCIDRTTRLAKSQQGAGKEYVAIFKLHNAVESEKKIKQALEK
;
A
#
# COMPACT_ATOMS: atom_id res chain seq x y z
N MET A 1 -2.81 -32.80 -29.33
CA MET A 1 -2.36 -32.64 -27.93
C MET A 1 -1.60 -31.32 -27.80
N GLY A 2 -2.30 -30.21 -27.57
CA GLY A 2 -1.68 -28.92 -27.29
C GLY A 2 -1.27 -28.85 -25.83
N LYS A 3 0.03 -28.68 -25.56
CA LYS A 3 0.55 -28.44 -24.20
C LYS A 3 -0.05 -27.14 -23.68
N LYS A 4 -0.88 -27.22 -22.64
CA LYS A 4 -1.26 -26.05 -21.83
C LYS A 4 0.01 -25.49 -21.19
N GLU A 5 0.44 -24.32 -21.61
CA GLU A 5 1.44 -23.55 -20.87
C GLU A 5 0.87 -23.25 -19.49
N LYS A 6 1.52 -23.81 -18.48
CA LYS A 6 1.19 -23.53 -17.09
C LYS A 6 1.64 -22.09 -16.83
N HIS A 7 0.69 -21.18 -16.64
CA HIS A 7 0.96 -19.91 -15.98
C HIS A 7 1.47 -20.20 -14.57
N ILE A 8 2.79 -20.28 -14.43
CA ILE A 8 3.47 -20.29 -13.14
C ILE A 8 3.24 -18.88 -12.60
N LYS A 9 2.50 -18.75 -11.49
CA LYS A 9 2.46 -17.50 -10.73
C LYS A 9 3.87 -17.29 -10.18
N VAL A 10 4.67 -16.50 -10.91
CA VAL A 10 5.96 -16.03 -10.45
C VAL A 10 5.68 -15.12 -9.25
N ASP A 11 6.41 -15.33 -8.16
CA ASP A 11 6.30 -14.45 -7.00
C ASP A 11 6.69 -13.04 -7.44
N VAL A 12 5.89 -12.04 -7.03
CA VAL A 12 6.08 -10.67 -7.49
C VAL A 12 7.50 -10.21 -7.12
N GLY A 13 8.05 -10.67 -5.99
CA GLY A 13 9.43 -10.38 -5.58
C GLY A 13 10.50 -10.83 -6.59
N GLU A 14 10.37 -12.00 -7.19
CA GLU A 14 11.36 -12.55 -8.13
C GLU A 14 11.37 -11.84 -9.48
N GLU A 15 10.20 -11.40 -9.95
CA GLU A 15 10.05 -10.64 -11.18
C GLU A 15 10.53 -9.19 -11.01
N GLN A 16 10.39 -8.65 -9.79
CA GLN A 16 10.86 -7.32 -9.40
C GLN A 16 12.38 -7.20 -9.32
N GLU A 17 13.08 -8.25 -8.88
CA GLU A 17 14.55 -8.25 -8.78
C GLU A 17 15.21 -8.22 -10.16
N LYS A 18 14.64 -8.95 -11.13
CA LYS A 18 15.19 -9.10 -12.49
C LYS A 18 14.90 -7.91 -13.41
N GLY A 19 13.75 -7.25 -13.27
CA GLY A 19 13.34 -6.18 -14.19
C GLY A 19 14.10 -4.87 -14.00
N THR A 20 14.62 -4.23 -15.05
CA THR A 20 15.36 -2.96 -14.91
C THR A 20 14.46 -1.74 -14.72
N PHE A 21 13.21 -1.72 -15.19
CA PHE A 21 12.23 -0.61 -15.02
C PHE A 21 12.80 0.83 -15.20
N HIS A 22 13.82 1.00 -16.04
CA HIS A 22 14.39 2.31 -16.38
C HIS A 22 13.77 2.81 -17.68
N LEU A 23 13.46 4.10 -17.73
CA LEU A 23 13.07 4.78 -18.96
C LEU A 23 14.33 5.01 -19.81
N LYS A 24 14.35 4.45 -21.03
CA LYS A 24 15.41 4.71 -22.00
C LYS A 24 15.07 5.98 -22.79
N PRO A 25 16.01 6.90 -23.01
CA PRO A 25 15.79 8.03 -23.91
C PRO A 25 15.54 7.53 -25.35
N SER A 26 14.57 8.11 -26.05
CA SER A 26 14.20 7.76 -27.42
C SER A 26 13.76 9.00 -28.20
N THR A 27 14.09 9.06 -29.48
CA THR A 27 13.66 10.09 -30.45
C THR A 27 12.38 9.70 -31.22
N ALA A 28 11.96 8.44 -31.16
CA ALA A 28 10.76 7.92 -31.84
C ALA A 28 9.53 7.87 -30.91
N GLU A 29 8.31 7.90 -31.47
CA GLU A 29 7.05 7.69 -30.73
C GLU A 29 7.09 6.33 -30.00
N PRO A 30 7.05 6.31 -28.66
CA PRO A 30 7.30 5.09 -27.89
C PRO A 30 6.07 4.18 -27.86
N SER A 31 6.15 2.97 -28.45
CA SER A 31 5.23 1.87 -28.11
C SER A 31 5.73 1.10 -26.89
N LEU A 32 5.84 1.76 -25.74
CA LEU A 32 6.24 1.10 -24.49
C LEU A 32 5.03 0.37 -23.89
N LYS A 33 5.02 -0.97 -23.94
CA LYS A 33 4.00 -1.75 -23.21
C LYS A 33 4.37 -1.78 -21.73
N SER A 34 3.83 -0.84 -20.95
CA SER A 34 4.18 -0.68 -19.52
C SER A 34 3.09 -1.15 -18.54
N GLN A 35 2.17 -1.98 -19.01
CA GLN A 35 1.03 -2.48 -18.24
C GLN A 35 1.42 -3.31 -17.01
N GLU A 36 2.54 -4.02 -17.11
CA GLU A 36 3.07 -4.92 -16.07
C GLU A 36 4.10 -4.22 -15.17
N TRP A 37 4.39 -2.95 -15.41
CA TRP A 37 5.38 -2.23 -14.61
C TRP A 37 4.83 -1.94 -13.20
N PRO A 38 5.70 -1.95 -12.16
CA PRO A 38 5.25 -1.91 -10.78
C PRO A 38 4.87 -0.51 -10.29
N LEU A 39 3.96 -0.48 -9.32
CA LEU A 39 3.62 0.70 -8.53
C LEU A 39 3.24 1.90 -9.42
N LEU A 40 3.94 3.03 -9.25
CA LEU A 40 3.68 4.29 -9.95
C LEU A 40 4.09 4.27 -11.43
N LEU A 41 4.85 3.26 -11.86
CA LEU A 41 5.29 3.12 -13.24
C LEU A 41 4.34 2.27 -14.09
N LYS A 42 3.26 1.75 -13.49
CA LYS A 42 2.23 0.99 -14.20
C LYS A 42 1.48 1.89 -15.19
N ASN A 43 1.34 1.44 -16.43
CA ASN A 43 0.66 2.18 -17.51
C ASN A 43 1.26 3.59 -17.75
N PHE A 44 2.57 3.71 -17.61
CA PHE A 44 3.31 4.94 -17.89
C PHE A 44 3.09 5.47 -19.32
N ASP A 45 2.83 4.59 -20.28
CA ASP A 45 2.48 4.91 -21.67
C ASP A 45 1.22 5.75 -21.82
N ASN A 46 0.32 5.72 -20.82
CA ASN A 46 -0.88 6.56 -20.82
C ASN A 46 -0.61 8.02 -20.39
N MET A 47 0.60 8.37 -19.96
CA MET A 47 0.93 9.73 -19.56
C MET A 47 1.17 10.64 -20.77
N ASN A 48 0.64 11.87 -20.70
CA ASN A 48 0.91 12.88 -21.72
C ASN A 48 2.38 13.28 -21.72
N VAL A 49 3.04 13.07 -22.86
CA VAL A 49 4.45 13.40 -23.05
C VAL A 49 4.59 14.87 -23.40
N ARG A 50 5.27 15.64 -22.54
CA ARG A 50 5.67 17.02 -22.86
C ARG A 50 6.98 17.09 -23.63
N THR A 51 7.99 16.30 -23.20
CA THR A 51 9.33 16.26 -23.81
C THR A 51 9.90 14.85 -23.68
N ASN A 52 10.46 14.30 -24.77
CA ASN A 52 11.07 12.96 -24.80
C ASN A 52 12.58 12.96 -24.52
N HIS A 53 13.18 14.15 -24.46
CA HIS A 53 14.62 14.32 -24.29
C HIS A 53 14.97 14.78 -22.87
N TYR A 54 15.77 13.98 -22.17
CA TYR A 54 16.38 14.33 -20.89
C TYR A 54 17.66 13.50 -20.70
N THR A 55 18.60 14.01 -19.90
CA THR A 55 19.80 13.27 -19.51
C THR A 55 19.51 12.53 -18.21
N PRO A 56 19.48 11.18 -18.20
CA PRO A 56 19.26 10.42 -16.97
C PRO A 56 20.49 10.60 -16.06
N LEU A 57 20.24 11.05 -14.84
CA LEU A 57 21.28 11.14 -13.81
C LEU A 57 21.37 9.82 -13.03
N PRO A 58 22.55 9.46 -12.50
CA PRO A 58 22.75 8.18 -11.81
C PRO A 58 22.22 8.16 -10.37
N GLU A 59 21.67 9.27 -9.84
CA GLU A 59 21.21 9.30 -8.45
C GLU A 59 19.83 8.67 -8.25
N GLY A 60 19.69 7.95 -7.14
CA GLY A 60 18.42 7.32 -6.76
C GLY A 60 18.22 5.95 -7.40
N CYS A 61 17.02 5.40 -7.19
CA CYS A 61 16.66 4.09 -7.72
C CYS A 61 15.12 3.93 -7.74
N SER A 62 14.66 2.99 -8.56
CA SER A 62 13.26 2.56 -8.57
C SER A 62 12.85 2.07 -7.17
N PRO A 63 11.59 2.30 -6.72
CA PRO A 63 11.18 1.97 -5.35
C PRO A 63 11.48 0.56 -4.87
N LEU A 64 11.43 -0.41 -5.78
CA LEU A 64 11.65 -1.83 -5.50
C LEU A 64 13.12 -2.26 -5.56
N LYS A 65 14.00 -1.40 -6.09
CA LYS A 65 15.45 -1.63 -6.18
C LYS A 65 16.24 -0.89 -5.10
N ARG A 66 15.56 -0.43 -4.06
CA ARG A 66 16.22 0.27 -2.96
C ARG A 66 17.00 -0.72 -2.12
N GLU A 67 18.19 -0.32 -1.70
CA GLU A 67 18.92 -0.95 -0.60
C GLU A 67 18.00 -1.16 0.61
N ILE A 68 18.15 -2.28 1.33
CA ILE A 68 17.22 -2.68 2.40
C ILE A 68 16.96 -1.58 3.43
N ARG A 69 18.01 -0.83 3.81
CA ARG A 69 17.88 0.29 4.76
C ARG A 69 17.00 1.41 4.20
N ASN A 70 17.18 1.75 2.93
CA ASN A 70 16.39 2.78 2.24
C ASN A 70 14.97 2.32 1.92
N TYR A 71 14.81 1.02 1.67
CA TYR A 71 13.51 0.38 1.48
C TYR A 71 12.67 0.50 2.76
N ILE A 72 13.23 0.10 3.91
CA ILE A 72 12.56 0.19 5.22
C ILE A 72 12.25 1.65 5.57
N SER A 73 13.21 2.56 5.44
CA SER A 73 13.02 3.98 5.79
C SER A 73 12.00 4.71 4.91
N SER A 74 11.60 4.11 3.79
CA SER A 74 10.60 4.65 2.86
C SER A 74 9.42 3.70 2.69
N GLY A 75 9.28 2.76 3.63
CA GLY A 75 8.28 1.71 3.62
C GLY A 75 7.10 2.03 4.54
N PHE A 76 6.09 1.18 4.46
CA PHE A 76 4.98 1.10 5.40
C PHE A 76 4.54 -0.35 5.53
N PHE A 77 3.83 -0.65 6.62
CA PHE A 77 3.18 -1.94 6.83
C PHE A 77 1.68 -1.77 6.74
N ASN A 78 1.00 -2.65 6.00
CA ASN A 78 -0.42 -2.87 6.16
C ASN A 78 -0.63 -3.90 7.27
N LEU A 79 -0.69 -3.43 8.52
CA LEU A 79 -0.73 -4.31 9.68
C LEU A 79 -2.16 -4.72 10.00
N ASP A 80 -2.38 -6.00 10.30
CA ASP A 80 -3.56 -6.43 11.03
C ASP A 80 -3.34 -6.20 12.53
N LYS A 81 -3.88 -5.11 13.05
CA LYS A 81 -3.75 -4.74 14.46
C LYS A 81 -4.49 -5.78 15.30
N PRO A 82 -3.85 -6.41 16.30
CA PRO A 82 -4.56 -7.30 17.21
C PRO A 82 -5.52 -6.51 18.11
N ALA A 83 -6.57 -7.20 18.57
CA ALA A 83 -7.44 -6.68 19.63
C ALA A 83 -6.71 -6.65 20.98
N ASN A 84 -7.07 -5.68 21.80
CA ASN A 84 -6.56 -5.30 23.13
C ASN A 84 -5.49 -4.21 23.20
N PRO A 85 -4.33 -4.25 22.50
CA PRO A 85 -3.38 -3.16 22.60
C PRO A 85 -3.91 -1.92 21.87
N SER A 86 -3.54 -0.74 22.36
CA SER A 86 -3.79 0.50 21.66
C SER A 86 -2.98 0.58 20.36
N SER A 87 -3.44 1.37 19.40
CA SER A 87 -2.70 1.59 18.16
C SER A 87 -1.30 2.19 18.42
N HIS A 88 -1.15 3.02 19.45
CA HIS A 88 0.12 3.62 19.84
C HIS A 88 1.13 2.60 20.38
N GLU A 89 0.67 1.64 21.20
CA GLU A 89 1.53 0.56 21.71
C GLU A 89 2.05 -0.34 20.58
N VAL A 90 1.16 -0.72 19.65
CA VAL A 90 1.53 -1.55 18.50
C VAL A 90 2.60 -0.85 17.63
N VAL A 91 2.41 0.43 17.35
CA VAL A 91 3.37 1.25 16.60
C VAL A 91 4.70 1.40 17.35
N ALA A 92 4.67 1.51 18.68
CA ALA A 92 5.87 1.55 19.51
C ALA A 92 6.63 0.21 19.49
N TRP A 93 5.92 -0.92 19.47
CA TRP A 93 6.55 -2.23 19.31
C TRP A 93 7.25 -2.35 17.96
N ILE A 94 6.60 -1.94 16.87
CA ILE A 94 7.21 -1.95 15.53
C ILE A 94 8.47 -1.08 15.49
N LYS A 95 8.41 0.13 16.07
CA LYS A 95 9.57 1.01 16.20
C LYS A 95 10.73 0.31 16.91
N ARG A 96 10.45 -0.37 18.03
CA ARG A 96 11.46 -1.09 18.83
C ARG A 96 12.02 -2.31 18.10
N ILE A 97 11.18 -3.08 17.42
CA ILE A 97 11.58 -4.29 16.67
C ILE A 97 12.51 -3.91 15.51
N LEU A 98 12.12 -2.90 14.72
CA LEU A 98 12.88 -2.48 13.53
C LEU A 98 14.04 -1.54 13.86
N ARG A 99 14.10 -1.00 15.09
CA ARG A 99 15.12 -0.05 15.55
C ARG A 99 15.21 1.18 14.63
N VAL A 100 14.04 1.70 14.27
CA VAL A 100 13.88 2.87 13.39
C VAL A 100 13.65 4.14 14.20
N GLU A 101 13.93 5.29 13.59
CA GLU A 101 13.87 6.58 14.27
C GLU A 101 12.42 7.04 14.49
N LYS A 102 11.57 6.87 13.48
CA LYS A 102 10.21 7.38 13.51
C LYS A 102 9.21 6.39 12.95
N THR A 103 8.08 6.28 13.64
CA THR A 103 6.90 5.55 13.15
C THR A 103 5.66 6.41 13.29
N GLY A 104 4.66 6.16 12.47
CA GLY A 104 3.34 6.80 12.52
C GLY A 104 2.27 5.88 11.97
N HIS A 105 0.99 6.17 12.20
CA HIS A 105 -0.11 5.32 11.74
C HIS A 105 -1.25 6.08 11.06
N SER A 106 -2.05 5.37 10.25
CA SER A 106 -3.15 5.89 9.42
C SER A 106 -4.45 6.26 10.15
N GLY A 107 -4.45 6.26 11.48
CA GLY A 107 -5.65 6.47 12.28
C GLY A 107 -5.65 5.60 13.53
N THR A 108 -6.26 6.09 14.60
CA THR A 108 -6.32 5.37 15.87
C THR A 108 -7.48 4.38 15.81
N LEU A 109 -7.16 3.08 15.85
CA LEU A 109 -8.13 2.04 16.19
C LEU A 109 -8.19 1.91 17.72
N ASP A 110 -9.40 1.83 18.25
CA ASP A 110 -9.64 1.57 19.67
C ASP A 110 -9.00 0.24 20.09
N PRO A 111 -8.69 0.06 21.39
CA PRO A 111 -8.07 -1.16 21.92
C PRO A 111 -8.75 -2.44 21.42
N LYS A 112 -10.09 -2.50 21.46
CA LYS A 112 -10.86 -3.70 21.08
C LYS A 112 -11.03 -3.89 19.57
N VAL A 113 -10.64 -2.92 18.75
CA VAL A 113 -10.78 -2.97 17.29
C VAL A 113 -9.54 -3.61 16.68
N SER A 114 -9.74 -4.58 15.79
CA SER A 114 -8.69 -5.20 14.97
C SER A 114 -8.74 -4.72 13.52
N GLY A 115 -7.79 -5.18 12.70
CA GLY A 115 -7.80 -4.93 11.26
C GLY A 115 -6.76 -3.89 10.82
N CYS A 116 -7.02 -3.29 9.65
CA CYS A 116 -6.05 -2.50 8.90
C CYS A 116 -5.55 -1.26 9.68
N LEU A 117 -4.28 -1.32 10.08
CA LEU A 117 -3.51 -0.21 10.62
C LEU A 117 -2.28 0.00 9.74
N ILE A 118 -2.30 1.03 8.89
CA ILE A 118 -1.12 1.34 8.05
C ILE A 118 -0.08 2.01 8.93
N VAL A 119 1.06 1.35 9.14
CA VAL A 119 2.18 1.85 9.94
C VAL A 119 3.27 2.36 9.01
N CYS A 120 3.45 3.68 9.00
CA CYS A 120 4.47 4.37 8.22
C CYS A 120 5.81 4.39 8.96
N ILE A 121 6.91 4.17 8.25
CA ILE A 121 8.28 4.17 8.80
C ILE A 121 9.06 5.38 8.27
N ASP A 122 9.82 6.05 9.14
CA ASP A 122 10.72 7.17 8.86
C ASP A 122 10.19 8.19 7.85
N ARG A 123 10.68 8.17 6.59
CA ARG A 123 10.30 9.14 5.54
C ARG A 123 8.82 9.05 5.19
N THR A 124 8.24 7.85 5.27
CA THR A 124 6.83 7.60 4.95
C THR A 124 5.90 8.23 5.99
N THR A 125 6.38 8.58 7.19
CA THR A 125 5.54 9.27 8.19
C THR A 125 4.98 10.61 7.70
N ARG A 126 5.59 11.20 6.65
CA ARG A 126 5.06 12.38 5.94
C ARG A 126 3.68 12.14 5.31
N LEU A 127 3.36 10.89 4.98
CA LEU A 127 2.06 10.49 4.41
C LEU A 127 1.01 10.18 5.48
N ALA A 128 1.37 10.08 6.76
CA ALA A 128 0.44 9.66 7.82
C ALA A 128 -0.81 10.56 7.87
N LYS A 129 -0.64 11.88 7.68
CA LYS A 129 -1.76 12.84 7.70
C LYS A 129 -2.77 12.58 6.59
N SER A 130 -2.33 12.25 5.37
CA SER A 130 -3.27 11.93 4.28
C SER A 130 -3.98 10.60 4.53
N GLN A 131 -3.28 9.62 5.12
CA GLN A 131 -3.87 8.33 5.48
C GLN A 131 -4.90 8.43 6.61
N GLN A 132 -4.68 9.34 7.56
CA GLN A 132 -5.64 9.65 8.63
C GLN A 132 -6.95 10.24 8.08
N GLY A 133 -6.86 11.12 7.08
CA GLY A 133 -8.03 11.72 6.42
C GLY A 133 -8.70 10.84 5.36
N ALA A 134 -8.08 9.72 4.98
CA ALA A 134 -8.63 8.82 3.97
C ALA A 134 -9.85 8.05 4.51
N GLY A 135 -10.79 7.74 3.61
CA GLY A 135 -11.95 6.90 3.89
C GLY A 135 -11.58 5.57 4.53
N LYS A 136 -12.46 5.04 5.37
CA LYS A 136 -12.29 3.81 6.13
C LYS A 136 -13.54 2.95 5.99
N GLU A 137 -13.35 1.65 5.96
CA GLU A 137 -14.42 0.67 5.94
C GLU A 137 -14.29 -0.22 7.16
N TYR A 138 -15.44 -0.57 7.77
CA TYR A 138 -15.49 -1.40 8.96
C TYR A 138 -16.57 -2.46 8.82
N VAL A 139 -16.27 -3.66 9.32
CA VAL A 139 -17.26 -4.68 9.64
C VAL A 139 -17.54 -4.59 11.13
N ALA A 140 -18.80 -4.37 11.50
CA ALA A 140 -19.19 -4.14 12.89
C ALA A 140 -20.30 -5.10 13.32
N ILE A 141 -20.27 -5.46 14.60
CA ILE A 141 -21.35 -6.19 15.28
C ILE A 141 -22.00 -5.20 16.25
N PHE A 142 -23.30 -4.93 16.06
CA PHE A 142 -24.08 -4.11 16.97
C PHE A 142 -24.99 -5.01 17.83
N LYS A 143 -25.24 -4.57 19.06
CA LYS A 143 -26.16 -5.24 19.98
C LYS A 143 -27.32 -4.31 20.30
N LEU A 144 -28.54 -4.76 20.01
CA LEU A 144 -29.75 -4.03 20.38
C LEU A 144 -30.11 -4.32 21.84
N HIS A 145 -30.66 -3.32 22.52
CA HIS A 145 -31.04 -3.46 23.93
C HIS A 145 -32.32 -4.30 24.11
N ASN A 146 -33.22 -4.28 23.12
CA ASN A 146 -34.47 -5.01 23.11
C ASN A 146 -34.64 -5.79 21.80
N ALA A 147 -35.52 -6.80 21.82
CA ALA A 147 -35.93 -7.52 20.61
C ALA A 147 -36.67 -6.58 19.64
N VAL A 148 -36.46 -6.79 18.34
CA VAL A 148 -37.12 -6.02 17.28
C VAL A 148 -38.24 -6.86 16.68
N GLU A 149 -39.36 -6.21 16.35
CA GLU A 149 -40.51 -6.86 15.71
C GLU A 149 -40.19 -7.53 14.36
N SER A 150 -39.25 -6.97 13.58
CA SER A 150 -38.85 -7.52 12.28
C SER A 150 -37.48 -7.02 11.83
N GLU A 151 -36.72 -7.89 11.15
CA GLU A 151 -35.43 -7.57 10.53
C GLU A 151 -35.54 -6.44 9.48
N LYS A 152 -36.69 -6.29 8.82
CA LYS A 152 -36.90 -5.23 7.82
C LYS A 152 -36.72 -3.83 8.41
N LYS A 153 -37.13 -3.62 9.66
CA LYS A 153 -36.96 -2.34 10.37
C LYS A 153 -35.49 -2.02 10.61
N ILE A 154 -34.64 -3.03 10.78
CA ILE A 154 -33.19 -2.87 10.98
C ILE A 154 -32.53 -2.37 9.69
N LYS A 155 -32.83 -2.99 8.54
CA LYS A 155 -32.28 -2.58 7.23
C LYS A 155 -32.68 -1.16 6.86
N GLN A 156 -33.97 -0.82 7.03
CA GLN A 156 -34.46 0.54 6.81
C GLN A 156 -33.80 1.60 7.70
N ALA A 157 -33.37 1.22 8.91
CA ALA A 157 -32.68 2.13 9.82
C ALA A 157 -31.20 2.34 9.45
N LEU A 158 -30.56 1.35 8.80
CA LEU A 158 -29.17 1.42 8.36
C LEU A 158 -28.98 2.15 7.02
N GLU A 159 -30.00 2.15 6.16
CA GLU A 159 -29.98 2.78 4.83
C GLU A 159 -30.28 4.29 4.84
N LYS A 160 -30.61 4.87 5.99
CA LYS A 160 -30.87 6.30 6.17
C LYS A 160 -29.60 7.13 6.29
#